data_AF-A0A944AWQ1-F1
#
_entry.id   AF-A0A944AWQ1-F1
#
_cell.length_a   1.000
_cell.length_b   1.000
_cell.length_c   1.000
_cell.angle_alpha   90.00
_cell.angle_beta   90.00
_cell.angle_gamma   90.00
#
_symmetry.space_group_name_H-M   'P 1'
#
loop_
_entity.id
_entity.type
_entity.pdbx_description
1 polymer ?
#
loop_
_entity_poly.entity_id
_entity_poly.type
_entity_poly.pdbx_seq_one_letter_code
_entity_poly.pdbx_strand_id
1 'polypeptide(L)'
;MEKAKVLLAEDKLEEAMSLLDKLVADKDNELKDEAYYVRGNAFRRGNHWKEAINNYTRAIELNPQSPAAAMKASCIEILDFFNKDMFNH
;
A
#
# COMPACT_ATOMS: atom_id res chain seq x y z
N MET A 1 -9.76 9.84 -4.09
CA MET A 1 -8.77 9.30 -3.12
C MET A 1 -9.14 9.57 -1.67
N GLU A 2 -9.62 10.76 -1.32
CA GLU A 2 -10.06 11.12 0.05
C GLU A 2 -11.04 10.13 0.68
N LYS A 3 -12.05 9.69 -0.07
CA LYS A 3 -13.04 8.72 0.40
C LYS A 3 -12.40 7.41 0.90
N ALA A 4 -11.39 6.88 0.19
CA ALA A 4 -10.72 5.65 0.62
C ALA A 4 -9.95 5.85 1.92
N LYS A 5 -9.29 7.01 2.09
CA LYS A 5 -8.56 7.36 3.33
C LYS A 5 -9.50 7.48 4.52
N VAL A 6 -10.66 8.12 4.33
CA VAL A 6 -11.70 8.22 5.36
C VAL A 6 -12.24 6.85 5.76
N LEU A 7 -12.57 5.99 4.78
CA LEU A 7 -13.03 4.63 5.07
C LEU A 7 -11.99 3.81 5.87
N LEU A 8 -10.70 3.96 5.56
CA LEU A 8 -9.64 3.34 6.34
C LEU A 8 -9.56 3.91 7.76
N ALA A 9 -9.81 5.21 7.95
CA ALA A 9 -9.83 5.83 9.27
C ALA A 9 -11.06 5.39 10.11
N GLU A 10 -12.19 5.13 9.45
CA GLU A 10 -13.42 4.61 10.05
C GLU A 10 -13.41 3.08 10.29
N ASP A 11 -12.27 2.41 10.10
CA ASP A 11 -12.10 0.96 10.19
C ASP A 11 -12.94 0.14 9.19
N LYS A 12 -13.52 0.82 8.18
CA LYS A 12 -14.25 0.22 7.06
C LYS A 12 -13.29 -0.29 6.00
N LEU A 13 -12.43 -1.24 6.38
CA LEU A 13 -11.38 -1.77 5.52
C LEU A 13 -11.95 -2.39 4.24
N GLU A 14 -13.04 -3.15 4.35
CA GLU A 14 -13.65 -3.82 3.18
C GLU A 14 -14.16 -2.83 2.13
N GLU A 15 -14.87 -1.79 2.56
CA GLU A 15 -15.37 -0.74 1.65
C GLU A 15 -14.23 0.05 1.02
N ALA A 16 -13.19 0.36 1.81
CA ALA A 16 -11.98 1.01 1.30
C ALA A 16 -11.29 0.15 0.24
N MET A 17 -11.10 -1.15 0.52
CA MET A 17 -10.45 -2.07 -0.41
C MET A 17 -11.27 -2.25 -1.69
N SER A 18 -12.59 -2.40 -1.59
CA SER A 18 -13.49 -2.48 -2.76
C SER A 18 -13.40 -1.23 -3.64
N LEU A 19 -13.36 -0.05 -3.01
CA LEU A 19 -13.19 1.22 -3.74
C LEU A 19 -11.82 1.29 -4.44
N LEU A 20 -10.76 0.92 -3.74
CA LEU A 20 -9.40 0.92 -4.28
C LEU A 20 -9.25 -0.08 -5.43
N ASP A 21 -9.85 -1.27 -5.31
CA ASP A 21 -9.84 -2.30 -6.34
C ASP A 21 -10.51 -1.82 -7.64
N LYS A 22 -11.62 -1.10 -7.53
CA LYS A 22 -12.28 -0.46 -8.69
C LYS A 22 -11.39 0.60 -9.33
N LEU A 23 -10.73 1.43 -8.52
CA LEU A 23 -9.86 2.51 -9.02
C LEU A 23 -8.63 1.96 -9.76
N VAL A 24 -8.01 0.88 -9.26
CA VAL A 24 -6.84 0.27 -9.92
C VAL A 24 -7.23 -0.52 -11.16
N ALA A 25 -8.45 -1.08 -11.22
CA ALA A 25 -8.97 -1.81 -12.37
C ALA A 25 -9.31 -0.92 -13.56
N ASP A 26 -9.74 0.32 -13.31
CA ASP A 26 -10.08 1.29 -14.36
C ASP A 26 -8.83 1.74 -15.12
N LYS A 27 -8.67 1.35 -16.40
CA LYS A 27 -7.46 1.61 -17.19
C LYS A 27 -7.11 3.09 -17.34
N ASP A 28 -8.11 3.95 -17.45
CA ASP A 28 -7.98 5.36 -17.81
C ASP A 28 -7.91 6.28 -16.58
N ASN A 29 -7.92 5.71 -15.38
CA ASN A 29 -7.84 6.47 -14.14
C ASN A 29 -6.43 7.01 -13.90
N GLU A 30 -6.31 8.33 -13.90
CA GLU A 30 -5.06 9.06 -13.65
C GLU A 30 -4.57 8.93 -12.20
N LEU A 31 -5.47 8.62 -11.25
CA LEU A 31 -5.17 8.53 -9.81
C LEU A 31 -4.75 7.12 -9.36
N LYS A 32 -4.32 6.27 -10.28
CA LYS A 32 -3.92 4.90 -9.98
C LYS A 32 -2.72 4.79 -9.07
N ASP A 33 -1.73 5.64 -9.29
CA ASP A 33 -0.54 5.70 -8.44
C ASP A 33 -0.94 5.99 -6.99
N GLU A 34 -1.83 6.95 -6.79
CA GLU A 34 -2.37 7.27 -5.47
C GLU A 34 -3.22 6.11 -4.93
N ALA A 35 -4.04 5.45 -5.77
CA ALA A 35 -4.85 4.28 -5.40
C ALA A 35 -3.97 3.13 -4.89
N TYR A 36 -2.91 2.79 -5.61
CA TYR A 36 -1.93 1.80 -5.17
C TYR A 36 -1.22 2.23 -3.89
N TYR A 37 -0.86 3.51 -3.75
CA TYR A 37 -0.25 4.02 -2.52
C TYR A 37 -1.17 3.86 -1.29
N VAL A 38 -2.43 4.26 -1.39
CA VAL A 38 -3.40 4.13 -0.29
C VAL A 38 -3.72 2.67 0.02
N ARG A 39 -3.80 1.81 -1.00
CA ARG A 39 -3.95 0.36 -0.83
C ARG A 39 -2.75 -0.27 -0.12
N GLY A 40 -1.54 0.17 -0.48
CA GLY A 40 -0.31 -0.21 0.24
C GLY A 40 -0.36 0.18 1.71
N ASN A 41 -0.83 1.39 2.03
CA ASN A 41 -1.01 1.84 3.41
C ASN A 41 -2.03 0.99 4.19
N ALA A 42 -3.11 0.56 3.55
CA ALA A 42 -4.10 -0.32 4.16
C ALA A 42 -3.49 -1.68 4.54
N PHE A 43 -2.75 -2.31 3.62
CA PHE A 43 -2.03 -3.56 3.91
C PHE A 43 -0.95 -3.38 4.98
N ARG A 44 -0.23 -2.26 4.95
CA ARG A 44 0.77 -1.93 5.97
C ARG A 44 0.16 -1.86 7.37
N ARG A 45 -1.03 -1.27 7.51
CA ARG A 45 -1.77 -1.24 8.80
C ARG A 45 -2.21 -2.62 9.26
N GLY A 46 -2.47 -3.53 8.33
CA GLY A 46 -2.77 -4.93 8.61
C GLY A 46 -1.54 -5.80 8.89
N ASN A 47 -0.32 -5.26 8.92
CA ASN A 47 0.94 -6.02 8.96
C ASN A 47 1.18 -6.94 7.75
N HIS A 48 0.47 -6.71 6.64
CA HIS A 48 0.64 -7.44 5.38
C HIS A 48 1.77 -6.77 4.58
N TRP A 49 3.01 -6.90 5.08
CA TRP A 49 4.16 -6.17 4.56
C TRP A 49 4.46 -6.48 3.08
N LYS A 50 4.30 -7.74 2.66
CA LYS A 50 4.55 -8.16 1.27
C LYS A 50 3.54 -7.52 0.30
N GLU A 51 2.26 -7.57 0.64
CA GLU A 51 1.22 -6.91 -0.16
C GLU A 51 1.40 -5.39 -0.17
N ALA A 52 1.80 -4.78 0.94
CA ALA A 52 2.12 -3.36 0.99
C ALA A 52 3.25 -3.00 0.01
N ILE A 53 4.37 -3.73 0.04
CA ILE A 53 5.52 -3.57 -0.88
C ILE A 53 5.11 -3.70 -2.34
N ASN A 54 4.27 -4.69 -2.67
CA ASN A 54 3.78 -4.89 -4.04
C ASN A 54 2.95 -3.70 -4.52
N ASN A 55 2.03 -3.20 -3.70
CA ASN A 55 1.22 -2.04 -4.06
C ASN A 55 2.09 -0.77 -4.18
N TYR A 56 3.03 -0.52 -3.25
CA TYR A 56 3.94 0.61 -3.39
C TYR A 56 4.81 0.51 -4.64
N THR A 57 5.24 -0.70 -5.03
CA THR A 57 5.99 -0.90 -6.28
C THR A 57 5.19 -0.46 -7.49
N ARG A 58 3.90 -0.83 -7.58
CA ARG A 58 3.01 -0.37 -8.65
C ARG A 58 2.81 1.15 -8.64
N ALA A 59 2.69 1.75 -7.46
CA ALA A 59 2.59 3.21 -7.34
C ALA A 59 3.85 3.92 -7.89
N ILE A 60 5.04 3.39 -7.59
CA ILE A 60 6.33 3.94 -8.08
C ILE A 60 6.49 3.76 -9.59
N GLU A 61 6.06 2.61 -10.14
CA GLU A 61 6.08 2.35 -11.59
C GLU A 61 5.24 3.37 -12.37
N LEU A 62 4.11 3.79 -11.80
CA LEU A 62 3.21 4.77 -12.42
C LEU A 62 3.66 6.20 -12.15
N ASN A 63 4.08 6.50 -10.92
CA ASN A 63 4.55 7.80 -10.50
C ASN A 63 5.81 7.68 -9.64
N PRO A 64 7.01 7.82 -10.25
CA PRO A 64 8.27 7.75 -9.53
C PRO A 64 8.45 8.84 -8.47
N GLN A 65 7.70 9.94 -8.53
CA GLN A 65 7.75 11.03 -7.55
C GLN A 65 6.82 10.78 -6.34
N SER A 66 6.06 9.70 -6.35
CA SER A 66 5.18 9.31 -5.25
C SER A 66 5.97 9.00 -3.96
N PRO A 67 5.44 9.34 -2.77
CA PRO A 67 6.03 8.94 -1.48
C PRO A 67 6.04 7.41 -1.26
N ALA A 68 5.46 6.63 -2.17
CA ALA A 68 5.46 5.17 -2.15
C ALA A 68 6.87 4.57 -2.06
N ALA A 69 7.91 5.21 -2.62
CA ALA A 69 9.28 4.73 -2.52
C ALA A 69 9.79 4.67 -1.07
N ALA A 70 9.55 5.71 -0.30
CA ALA A 70 9.92 5.76 1.12
C ALA A 70 9.12 4.72 1.93
N MET A 71 7.82 4.60 1.68
CA MET A 71 6.98 3.62 2.39
C MET A 71 7.37 2.17 2.07
N LYS A 72 7.74 1.88 0.82
CA LYS A 72 8.28 0.58 0.42
C LYS A 72 9.56 0.26 1.19
N ALA A 73 10.50 1.20 1.27
CA ALA A 73 11.74 1.02 2.02
C ALA A 73 11.45 0.71 3.50
N SER A 74 10.56 1.46 4.15
CA SER A 74 10.17 1.20 5.54
C SER A 74 9.55 -0.19 5.73
N CYS A 75 8.74 -0.68 4.79
CA CYS A 75 8.17 -2.03 4.90
C CYS A 75 9.22 -3.13 4.75
N ILE A 76 10.22 -2.92 3.90
CA ILE A 76 11.35 -3.86 3.74
C ILE A 76 12.18 -3.90 5.02
N GLU A 77 12.50 -2.74 5.60
CA GLU A 77 13.25 -2.66 6.87
C GLU A 77 12.54 -3.41 8.01
N ILE A 78 11.22 -3.22 8.14
CA ILE A 78 10.41 -3.92 9.14
C ILE A 78 10.45 -5.43 8.89
N LEU A 79 10.26 -5.86 7.64
CA LEU A 79 10.28 -7.28 7.28
C LEU A 79 11.66 -7.91 7.52
N ASP A 80 12.74 -7.20 7.19
CA ASP A 80 14.11 -7.64 7.41
C ASP A 80 14.46 -7.77 8.89
N PHE A 81 13.96 -6.85 9.73
CA PHE A 81 14.12 -6.93 11.18
C PHE A 81 13.47 -8.22 11.72
N PHE A 82 12.19 -8.46 11.41
CA PHE A 82 11.49 -9.67 11.84
C PHE A 82 12.11 -10.97 11.28
N ASN A 83 12.62 -10.95 10.05
CA ASN A 83 13.25 -12.11 9.45
C ASN A 83 14.61 -12.41 10.10
N LYS A 84 15.43 -11.40 10.39
CA LYS A 84 16.74 -11.60 11.06
C LYS A 84 16.57 -12.13 12.47
N ASP A 85 15.54 -11.68 13.19
CA ASP A 85 15.22 -12.18 14.54
C ASP A 85 14.75 -13.65 14.54
N MET A 86 14.18 -14.15 13.44
CA MET A 86 13.78 -15.57 13.31
C MET A 86 14.92 -16.52 12.97
N PHE A 87 16.06 -16.03 12.44
CA PHE A 87 17.17 -16.86 11.97
C PHE A 87 18.48 -16.71 12.77
N ASN A 88 18.52 -15.85 13.78
CA ASN A 88 19.65 -15.74 14.70
C ASN A 88 19.41 -16.61 15.95
N HIS A 89 19.78 -17.90 15.87
CA HIS A 89 19.95 -18.77 17.04
C HIS A 89 21.33 -19.42 17.04
#